data_AF-A0A4Q8BG13-F1
#
_entry.id   AF-A0A4Q8BG13-F1
#
_cell.length_a   1.000
_cell.length_b   1.000
_cell.length_c   1.000
_cell.angle_alpha   90.00
_cell.angle_beta   90.00
_cell.angle_gamma   90.00
#
_symmetry.space_group_name_H-M   'P 1'
#
loop_
_entity.id
_entity.type
_entity.pdbx_description
1 polymer ?
#
loop_
_entity_poly.entity_id
_entity_poly.type
_entity_poly.pdbx_seq_one_letter_code
_entity_poly.pdbx_strand_id
1 'polypeptide(L)'
;MSRLRRSRPAYAVDGVEPQRSSTGWDIFPGEAVARLPAVTEAAARLPQDPALEDLPDYLSVATKDGREWTCSFDDGMLSVFDLSYPGSDVFEQVLTAAPWTESVERVDREVFLFTTTGVLTADVVLAHCVDVCGEVFRNLGDSPPA
;
A
#
# COMPACT_ATOMS: atom_id res chain seq x y z
N MET A 1 26.03 17.47 -26.06
CA MET A 1 24.75 16.74 -25.91
C MET A 1 24.25 16.94 -24.49
N SER A 2 23.36 17.91 -24.28
CA SER A 2 22.82 18.21 -22.95
C SER A 2 21.87 17.09 -22.56
N ARG A 3 22.27 16.19 -21.64
CA ARG A 3 21.31 15.29 -20.99
C ARG A 3 20.42 16.19 -20.16
N LEU A 4 19.21 16.46 -20.65
CA LEU A 4 18.15 17.05 -19.84
C LEU A 4 18.12 16.27 -18.53
N ARG A 5 18.46 16.93 -17.42
CA ARG A 5 18.13 16.43 -16.08
C ARG A 5 16.62 16.19 -16.12
N ARG A 6 16.18 14.95 -16.29
CA ARG A 6 14.79 14.60 -15.98
C ARG A 6 14.61 15.03 -14.54
N SER A 7 13.75 16.02 -14.33
CA SER A 7 13.30 16.37 -12.99
C SER A 7 12.83 15.07 -12.33
N ARG A 8 13.37 14.80 -11.15
CA ARG A 8 12.95 13.68 -10.33
C ARG A 8 11.42 13.76 -10.14
N PRO A 9 10.67 12.69 -10.37
CA PRO A 9 9.23 12.70 -10.14
C PRO A 9 8.91 13.07 -8.68
N ALA A 10 7.81 13.77 -8.45
CA ALA A 10 7.44 14.26 -7.12
C ALA A 10 7.14 13.12 -6.12
N TYR A 11 6.78 11.93 -6.62
CA TYR A 11 6.51 10.73 -5.81
C TYR A 11 7.75 9.88 -5.53
N ALA A 12 8.91 10.23 -6.08
CA ALA A 12 10.12 9.41 -5.97
C ALA A 12 10.76 9.53 -4.58
N VAL A 13 11.15 8.39 -4.01
CA VAL A 13 11.71 8.28 -2.65
C VAL A 13 13.25 8.26 -2.69
N ASP A 14 13.90 9.12 -1.91
CA ASP A 14 15.36 9.26 -1.93
C ASP A 14 16.06 7.91 -1.64
N GLY A 15 16.98 7.51 -2.53
CA GLY A 15 17.72 6.24 -2.39
C GLY A 15 16.97 4.99 -2.86
N VAL A 16 15.71 5.11 -3.30
CA VAL A 16 14.89 3.98 -3.79
C VAL A 16 14.64 4.13 -5.29
N GLU A 17 15.04 3.11 -6.05
CA GLU A 17 14.75 3.04 -7.48
C GLU A 17 13.54 2.11 -7.71
N PRO A 18 12.47 2.58 -8.38
CA PRO A 18 11.31 1.74 -8.64
C PRO A 18 11.59 0.69 -9.70
N GLN A 19 10.87 -0.43 -9.63
CA GLN A 19 10.75 -1.37 -10.73
C GLN A 19 9.77 -0.80 -11.75
N ARG A 20 10.18 -0.68 -13.02
CA ARG A 20 9.30 -0.16 -14.08
C ARG A 20 8.53 -1.26 -14.77
N SER A 21 7.22 -1.15 -14.76
CA SER A 21 6.34 -1.99 -15.57
C SER A 21 6.39 -1.57 -17.04
N SER A 22 6.04 -2.51 -17.93
CA SER A 22 5.89 -2.25 -19.38
C SER A 22 4.76 -1.26 -19.69
N THR A 23 3.82 -1.07 -18.76
CA THR A 23 2.68 -0.16 -18.87
C THR A 23 2.94 1.22 -18.24
N GLY A 24 4.19 1.48 -17.83
CA GLY A 24 4.64 2.78 -17.35
C GLY A 24 4.36 3.06 -15.88
N TRP A 25 4.06 2.02 -15.08
CA TRP A 25 3.97 2.15 -13.64
C TRP A 25 5.36 2.03 -13.01
N ASP A 26 5.67 2.92 -12.08
CA ASP A 26 6.80 2.81 -11.17
C ASP A 26 6.30 2.03 -9.94
N ILE A 27 6.80 0.80 -9.75
CA ILE A 27 6.44 -0.14 -8.69
C ILE A 27 7.49 -0.07 -7.59
N PHE A 28 7.04 0.00 -6.35
CA PHE A 28 7.85 0.05 -5.14
C PHE A 28 7.49 -1.18 -4.28
N PRO A 29 8.29 -2.26 -4.37
CA PRO A 29 8.15 -3.40 -3.47
C PRO A 29 8.34 -2.95 -2.02
N GLY A 30 7.55 -3.54 -1.13
CA GLY A 30 7.59 -3.29 0.30
C GLY A 30 8.98 -3.38 0.89
N GLU A 31 9.69 -4.47 0.58
CA GLU A 31 11.08 -4.70 0.99
C GLU A 31 12.04 -3.54 0.69
N ALA A 32 11.79 -2.77 -0.37
CA ALA A 32 12.64 -1.66 -0.79
C ALA A 32 12.41 -0.39 0.03
N VAL A 33 11.26 -0.27 0.69
CA VAL A 33 10.82 0.94 1.42
C VAL A 33 10.48 0.67 2.89
N ALA A 34 10.38 -0.60 3.33
CA ALA A 34 9.95 -0.99 4.67
C ALA A 34 10.78 -0.35 5.80
N ARG A 35 12.08 -0.15 5.55
CA ARG A 35 13.04 0.43 6.51
C ARG A 35 13.05 1.96 6.54
N LEU A 36 12.20 2.60 5.74
CA LEU A 36 12.11 4.05 5.74
C LEU A 36 11.29 4.55 6.94
N PRO A 37 11.58 5.75 7.45
CA PRO A 37 10.99 6.24 8.70
C PRO A 37 9.46 6.16 8.74
N ALA A 38 8.77 6.62 7.69
CA ALA A 38 7.31 6.61 7.64
C ALA A 38 6.72 5.20 7.76
N VAL A 39 7.32 4.22 7.07
CA VAL A 39 6.84 2.83 7.06
C VAL A 39 7.17 2.14 8.38
N THR A 40 8.38 2.37 8.92
CA THR A 40 8.77 1.84 10.24
C THR A 40 7.86 2.38 11.36
N GLU A 41 7.51 3.67 11.31
CA GLU A 41 6.57 4.27 12.25
C GLU A 41 5.15 3.69 12.14
N ALA A 42 4.67 3.41 10.92
CA ALA A 42 3.39 2.74 10.69
C ALA A 42 3.40 1.30 11.21
N ALA A 43 4.45 0.53 10.91
CA ALA A 43 4.61 -0.82 11.40
C ALA A 43 4.62 -0.88 12.94
N ALA A 44 5.24 0.09 13.61
CA ALA A 44 5.25 0.17 15.06
C ALA A 44 3.86 0.42 15.70
N ARG A 45 2.86 0.87 14.92
CA ARG A 45 1.46 1.07 15.37
C ARG A 45 0.58 -0.16 15.14
N LEU A 46 1.10 -1.21 14.48
CA LEU A 46 0.34 -2.42 14.22
C LEU A 46 -0.02 -3.16 15.51
N PRO A 47 -1.15 -3.89 15.52
CA PRO A 47 -1.40 -4.90 16.55
C PRO A 47 -0.21 -5.85 16.70
N GLN A 48 0.07 -6.26 17.93
CA GLN A 48 1.14 -7.23 18.21
C GLN A 48 0.66 -8.63 17.85
N ASP A 49 0.91 -9.05 16.61
CA ASP A 49 0.54 -10.37 16.09
C ASP A 49 1.65 -10.90 15.15
N PRO A 50 2.06 -12.18 15.25
CA PRO A 50 3.08 -12.75 14.36
C PRO A 50 2.75 -12.66 12.87
N ALA A 51 1.47 -12.64 12.50
CA ALA A 51 1.04 -12.49 11.11
C ALA A 51 1.34 -11.09 10.53
N LEU A 52 1.68 -10.11 11.38
CA LEU A 52 1.93 -8.73 10.99
C LEU A 52 3.40 -8.30 11.12
N GLU A 53 4.28 -9.16 11.65
CA GLU A 53 5.67 -8.81 12.00
C GLU A 53 6.45 -8.20 10.82
N ASP A 54 6.29 -8.79 9.63
CA ASP A 54 6.93 -8.36 8.40
C ASP A 54 5.91 -7.83 7.37
N LEU A 55 4.73 -7.37 7.82
CA LEU A 55 3.65 -6.92 6.93
C LEU A 55 4.11 -6.00 5.80
N PRO A 56 4.95 -4.96 6.03
CA PRO A 56 5.37 -4.07 4.96
C PRO A 56 6.05 -4.78 3.80
N ASP A 57 6.79 -5.87 4.05
CA ASP A 57 7.55 -6.59 3.02
C ASP A 57 6.63 -7.37 2.06
N TYR A 58 5.42 -7.70 2.50
CA TYR A 58 4.40 -8.42 1.72
C TYR A 58 3.45 -7.51 0.93
N LEU A 59 3.70 -6.20 0.95
CA LEU A 59 2.93 -5.22 0.22
C LEU A 59 3.75 -4.65 -0.93
N SER A 60 3.09 -4.17 -1.96
CA SER A 60 3.72 -3.30 -2.96
C SER A 60 2.81 -2.13 -3.31
N VAL A 61 3.41 -0.99 -3.60
CA VAL A 61 2.67 0.17 -4.12
C VAL A 61 3.21 0.57 -5.47
N ALA A 62 2.35 0.93 -6.41
CA ALA A 62 2.76 1.39 -7.72
C ALA A 62 2.05 2.67 -8.11
N THR A 63 2.71 3.56 -8.86
CA THR A 63 2.10 4.79 -9.37
C THR A 63 2.60 5.16 -10.76
N LYS A 64 1.86 6.02 -11.46
CA LYS A 64 2.35 6.72 -12.66
C LYS A 64 2.70 8.18 -12.41
N ASP A 65 2.07 8.81 -11.42
CA ASP A 65 2.06 10.27 -11.26
C ASP A 65 2.09 10.76 -9.80
N GLY A 66 2.01 9.85 -8.83
CA GLY A 66 1.99 10.15 -7.41
C GLY A 66 0.60 10.47 -6.84
N ARG A 67 -0.46 10.44 -7.65
CA ARG A 67 -1.85 10.59 -7.23
C ARG A 67 -2.66 9.31 -7.41
N GLU A 68 -2.47 8.63 -8.53
CA GLU A 68 -3.08 7.33 -8.80
C GLU A 68 -2.11 6.24 -8.35
N TRP A 69 -2.58 5.36 -7.48
CA TRP A 69 -1.78 4.33 -6.84
C TRP A 69 -2.48 2.98 -6.90
N THR A 70 -1.70 1.92 -6.99
CA THR A 70 -2.17 0.58 -6.61
C THR A 70 -1.51 0.16 -5.31
N CYS A 71 -2.24 -0.54 -4.44
CA CYS A 71 -1.69 -1.34 -3.35
C CYS A 71 -1.95 -2.80 -3.69
N SER A 72 -0.90 -3.62 -3.67
CA SER A 72 -1.00 -5.06 -3.89
C SER A 72 -0.51 -5.86 -2.69
N PHE A 73 -1.09 -7.04 -2.52
CA PHE A 73 -0.71 -8.01 -1.49
C PHE A 73 -0.03 -9.22 -2.11
N ASP A 74 0.99 -9.72 -1.44
CA ASP A 74 1.50 -11.06 -1.70
C ASP A 74 0.46 -12.11 -1.29
N ASP A 75 0.48 -13.27 -1.98
CA ASP A 75 -0.45 -14.40 -1.75
C ASP A 75 -0.54 -14.82 -0.26
N GLY A 76 0.55 -14.69 0.49
CA GLY A 76 0.63 -15.05 1.91
C GLY A 76 -0.28 -14.22 2.81
N MET A 77 -0.65 -13.00 2.39
CA MET A 77 -1.46 -12.07 3.18
C MET A 77 -2.95 -12.13 2.85
N LEU A 78 -3.36 -12.86 1.81
CA LEU A 78 -4.75 -12.87 1.37
C LEU A 78 -5.70 -13.51 2.39
N SER A 79 -5.24 -14.50 3.15
CA SER A 79 -6.03 -15.11 4.22
C SER A 79 -6.10 -14.24 5.48
N VAL A 80 -5.02 -13.48 5.76
CA VAL A 80 -4.94 -12.59 6.93
C VAL A 80 -5.95 -11.45 6.84
N PHE A 81 -6.21 -10.95 5.63
CA PHE A 81 -7.09 -9.81 5.39
C PHE A 81 -8.42 -10.18 4.69
N ASP A 82 -8.82 -11.45 4.71
CA ASP A 82 -10.06 -11.95 4.09
C ASP A 82 -10.20 -11.59 2.59
N LEU A 83 -9.09 -11.54 1.86
CA LEU A 83 -9.03 -11.17 0.45
C LEU A 83 -9.17 -12.37 -0.51
N SER A 84 -9.33 -13.57 0.03
CA SER A 84 -9.36 -14.81 -0.76
C SER A 84 -10.63 -14.97 -1.59
N TYR A 85 -11.72 -14.29 -1.22
CA TYR A 85 -13.01 -14.35 -1.91
C TYR A 85 -13.60 -12.94 -2.14
N PRO A 86 -14.34 -12.73 -3.23
CA PRO A 86 -15.10 -11.50 -3.42
C PRO A 86 -16.31 -11.44 -2.49
N GLY A 87 -16.53 -10.32 -1.79
CA GLY A 87 -17.79 -10.05 -1.07
C GLY A 87 -17.68 -9.47 0.34
N SER A 88 -16.47 -9.30 0.87
CA SER A 88 -16.19 -8.90 2.27
C SER A 88 -14.97 -7.98 2.28
N ASP A 89 -15.03 -6.90 1.51
CA ASP A 89 -13.81 -6.13 1.22
C ASP A 89 -13.60 -5.07 2.31
N VAL A 90 -13.41 -5.54 3.55
CA VAL A 90 -13.13 -4.70 4.73
C VAL A 90 -11.94 -3.79 4.43
N PHE A 91 -10.93 -4.29 3.71
CA PHE A 91 -9.82 -3.48 3.24
C PHE A 91 -10.27 -2.35 2.31
N GLU A 92 -11.11 -2.62 1.31
CA GLU A 92 -11.65 -1.58 0.43
C GLU A 92 -12.47 -0.54 1.21
N GLN A 93 -13.26 -0.99 2.19
CA GLN A 93 -14.08 -0.11 3.03
C GLN A 93 -13.22 0.82 3.89
N VAL A 94 -12.23 0.27 4.60
CA VAL A 94 -11.32 1.04 5.45
C VAL A 94 -10.47 1.98 4.58
N LEU A 95 -9.95 1.50 3.46
CA LEU A 95 -9.20 2.33 2.51
C LEU A 95 -10.06 3.47 1.97
N THR A 96 -11.32 3.21 1.60
CA THR A 96 -12.28 4.23 1.12
C THR A 96 -12.61 5.27 2.19
N ALA A 97 -12.68 4.85 3.46
CA ALA A 97 -12.96 5.75 4.57
C ALA A 97 -11.76 6.62 4.96
N ALA A 98 -10.56 6.31 4.46
CA ALA A 98 -9.35 7.02 4.84
C ALA A 98 -9.37 8.47 4.31
N PRO A 99 -9.02 9.48 5.13
CA PRO A 99 -9.16 10.89 4.75
C PRO A 99 -8.20 11.34 3.63
N TRP A 100 -7.20 10.52 3.30
CA TRP A 100 -6.20 10.79 2.28
C TRP A 100 -6.57 10.18 0.90
N THR A 101 -7.66 9.41 0.81
CA THR A 101 -8.15 8.81 -0.44
C THR A 101 -9.34 9.57 -1.02
N GLU A 102 -9.42 9.67 -2.36
CA GLU A 102 -10.57 10.24 -3.09
C GLU A 102 -11.46 9.17 -3.70
N SER A 103 -10.88 8.10 -4.23
CA SER A 103 -11.60 6.95 -4.78
C SER A 103 -10.82 5.66 -4.53
N VAL A 104 -11.53 4.55 -4.41
CA VAL A 104 -10.96 3.20 -4.31
C VAL A 104 -11.75 2.26 -5.21
N GLU A 105 -11.04 1.35 -5.87
CA GLU A 105 -11.59 0.27 -6.67
C GLU A 105 -10.74 -0.98 -6.46
N ARG A 106 -11.36 -2.09 -6.08
CA ARG A 106 -10.70 -3.40 -6.14
C ARG A 106 -10.65 -3.90 -7.59
N VAL A 107 -9.47 -3.84 -8.20
CA VAL A 107 -9.25 -4.23 -9.62
C VAL A 107 -8.88 -5.71 -9.77
N ASP A 108 -8.35 -6.33 -8.71
CA ASP A 108 -8.14 -7.76 -8.60
C ASP A 108 -8.26 -8.19 -7.13
N ARG A 109 -8.30 -9.50 -6.84
CA ARG A 109 -8.42 -10.04 -5.48
C ARG A 109 -7.37 -9.47 -4.52
N GLU A 110 -6.17 -9.20 -5.02
CA GLU A 110 -5.02 -8.77 -4.24
C GLU A 110 -4.57 -7.34 -4.59
N VAL A 111 -5.30 -6.64 -5.47
CA VAL A 111 -4.88 -5.34 -6.01
C VAL A 111 -6.01 -4.32 -5.89
N PHE A 112 -5.71 -3.23 -5.20
CA PHE A 112 -6.61 -2.09 -5.01
C PHE A 112 -6.03 -0.88 -5.73
N LEU A 113 -6.79 -0.34 -6.67
CA LEU A 113 -6.51 0.94 -7.32
C LEU A 113 -7.17 2.05 -6.48
N PHE A 114 -6.45 3.13 -6.20
CA PHE A 114 -7.00 4.27 -5.50
C PHE A 114 -6.35 5.57 -5.95
N THR A 115 -7.06 6.66 -5.68
CA THR A 115 -6.54 8.02 -5.90
C THR A 115 -6.40 8.74 -4.57
N THR A 116 -5.36 9.57 -4.45
CA THR A 116 -5.05 10.32 -3.24
C THR A 116 -5.39 11.80 -3.40
N THR A 117 -5.74 12.48 -2.30
CA THR A 117 -6.13 13.90 -2.30
C THR A 117 -5.02 14.87 -2.72
N GLY A 118 -3.78 14.38 -2.80
CA GLY A 118 -2.62 15.10 -3.27
C GLY A 118 -1.56 14.16 -3.81
N VAL A 119 -0.45 14.72 -4.31
CA VAL A 119 0.71 13.93 -4.71
C VAL A 119 1.43 13.45 -3.45
N LEU A 120 1.62 12.14 -3.30
CA LEU A 120 2.35 11.52 -2.20
C LEU A 120 3.61 10.80 -2.71
N THR A 121 4.53 10.49 -1.82
CA THR A 121 5.70 9.65 -2.08
C THR A 121 5.39 8.19 -1.74
N ALA A 122 6.09 7.25 -2.36
CA ALA A 122 5.79 5.82 -2.22
C ALA A 122 5.91 5.31 -0.77
N ASP A 123 6.85 5.83 0.02
CA ASP A 123 7.01 5.48 1.43
C ASP A 123 5.83 5.95 2.29
N VAL A 124 5.30 7.14 2.01
CA VAL A 124 4.10 7.67 2.69
C VAL A 124 2.87 6.85 2.32
N VAL A 125 2.69 6.52 1.04
CA VAL A 125 1.57 5.70 0.59
C VAL A 125 1.63 4.30 1.21
N LEU A 126 2.79 3.65 1.20
CA LEU A 126 2.94 2.35 1.84
C LEU A 126 2.67 2.43 3.36
N ALA A 127 3.16 3.46 4.05
CA ALA A 127 2.88 3.67 5.47
C ALA A 127 1.38 3.78 5.74
N HIS A 128 0.64 4.50 4.89
CA HIS A 128 -0.82 4.56 4.99
C HIS A 128 -1.49 3.22 4.74
N CYS A 129 -1.04 2.44 3.74
CA CYS A 129 -1.55 1.09 3.49
C CYS A 129 -1.30 0.15 4.68
N VAL A 130 -0.15 0.28 5.36
CA VAL A 130 0.17 -0.45 6.59
C VAL A 130 -0.77 -0.06 7.73
N ASP A 131 -1.05 1.24 7.93
CA ASP A 131 -2.03 1.69 8.92
C ASP A 131 -3.44 1.13 8.63
N VAL A 132 -3.86 1.14 7.35
CA VAL A 132 -5.14 0.53 6.91
C VAL A 132 -5.17 -0.96 7.23
N CYS A 133 -4.11 -1.71 6.93
CA CYS A 133 -4.02 -3.13 7.29
C CYS A 133 -4.17 -3.35 8.80
N GLY A 134 -3.53 -2.49 9.62
CA GLY A 134 -3.66 -2.54 11.07
C GLY A 134 -5.10 -2.32 11.56
N GLU A 135 -5.85 -1.43 10.89
CA GLU A 135 -7.28 -1.21 11.18
C GLU A 135 -8.15 -2.38 10.72
N VAL A 136 -7.93 -2.89 9.51
CA VAL A 136 -8.62 -4.08 8.99
C VAL A 136 -8.42 -5.28 9.93
N PHE A 137 -7.19 -5.53 10.38
CA PHE A 137 -6.90 -6.63 11.29
C PHE A 137 -7.67 -6.54 12.60
N ARG A 138 -7.81 -5.33 13.17
CA ARG A 138 -8.63 -5.10 14.37
C ARG A 138 -10.11 -5.40 14.10
N ASN A 139 -10.64 -4.90 12.98
CA ASN A 139 -12.04 -5.08 12.60
C ASN A 139 -12.40 -6.57 12.37
N LEU A 140 -11.48 -7.34 11.79
CA LEU A 140 -11.65 -8.79 11.62
C LEU A 140 -11.62 -9.53 12.96
N GLY A 141 -10.74 -9.13 13.89
CA GLY A 141 -10.66 -9.72 15.23
C GLY A 141 -11.86 -9.42 16.13
N ASP A 142 -12.56 -8.31 15.90
CA ASP A 142 -13.77 -7.92 16.64
C ASP A 142 -15.05 -8.60 16.11
N SER A 143 -14.97 -9.33 15.00
CA SER A 143 -16.09 -10.11 14.49
C SER A 143 -16.30 -11.37 15.34
N PRO A 144 -17.51 -11.66 15.83
CA PRO A 144 -17.77 -12.90 16.57
C PRO A 144 -17.45 -14.11 15.67
N PRO A 145 -16.90 -15.21 16.21
CA PRO A 145 -16.66 -16.41 15.43
C PRO A 145 -18.00 -16.89 14.86
N ALA A 146 -17.99 -17.19 13.55
CA ALA A 146 -19.13 -17.74 12.82
C ALA A 146 -19.60 -19.09 13.38
#